data_AF-A0A3D0SH52-F1
#
_entry.id   AF-A0A3D0SH52-F1
#
_cell.length_a   1.000
_cell.length_b   1.000
_cell.length_c   1.000
_cell.angle_alpha   90.00
_cell.angle_beta   90.00
_cell.angle_gamma   90.00
#
_symmetry.space_group_name_H-M   'P 1'
#
loop_
_entity.id
_entity.type
_entity.pdbx_description
1 polymer ?
#
loop_
_entity_poly.entity_id
_entity_poly.type
_entity_poly.pdbx_seq_one_letter_code
_entity_poly.pdbx_strand_id
1 'polypeptide(L)'
;AYFEEELNDLTSNQISELSLVDGHQWSVFAEGEWKIIKDFAITTGLRYDDDQNYGGQLSPRLYGVWQISSTTILKGGISTGFRAPNLRQTNPSWGQISRGGNIYGNPDLEAESSVSYELGLYQDFGKDTTVSATVFYNEFEDRITRIQCPTDLCTDGPNDFG
;
A
#
# COMPACT_ATOMS: atom_id res chain seq x y z
N ALA A 1 -10.93 -11.57 -0.26
CA ALA A 1 -10.45 -11.89 -1.62
C ALA A 1 -9.21 -12.78 -1.47
N TYR A 2 -8.91 -13.62 -2.45
CA TYR A 2 -7.76 -14.52 -2.45
C TYR A 2 -6.90 -14.22 -3.67
N PHE A 3 -5.59 -14.09 -3.48
CA PHE A 3 -4.63 -13.85 -4.55
C PHE A 3 -3.46 -14.83 -4.41
N GLU A 4 -3.01 -15.34 -5.54
CA GLU A 4 -1.92 -16.29 -5.68
C GLU A 4 -0.96 -15.69 -6.70
N GLU A 5 0.29 -15.45 -6.30
CA GLU A 5 1.34 -14.93 -7.18
C GLU A 5 2.44 -15.96 -7.32
N GLU A 6 2.56 -16.56 -8.50
CA GLU A 6 3.70 -17.41 -8.85
C GLU A 6 4.75 -16.59 -9.62
N LEU A 7 5.96 -16.47 -9.06
CA LEU A 7 7.11 -15.87 -9.74
C LEU A 7 7.99 -16.99 -10.32
N ASN A 8 8.06 -17.05 -11.65
CA ASN A 8 8.88 -18.03 -12.38
C ASN A 8 9.94 -17.27 -13.21
N ASP A 9 11.11 -17.03 -12.64
CA ASP A 9 12.19 -16.26 -13.27
C ASP A 9 13.34 -17.17 -13.72
N LEU A 10 13.36 -17.48 -15.02
CA LEU A 10 14.33 -18.35 -15.66
C LEU A 10 15.44 -17.61 -16.43
N THR A 11 15.47 -16.27 -16.44
CA THR A 11 16.34 -15.52 -17.39
C THR A 11 17.05 -14.26 -16.89
N SER A 12 16.90 -13.82 -15.63
CA SER A 12 17.50 -12.55 -15.20
C SER A 12 18.67 -12.71 -14.22
N ASN A 13 19.91 -12.73 -14.73
CA ASN A 13 21.14 -12.27 -14.03
C ASN A 13 21.14 -12.52 -12.50
N GLN A 14 20.99 -13.78 -12.09
CA GLN A 14 20.81 -14.15 -10.70
C GLN A 14 22.16 -14.36 -10.02
N ILE A 15 22.26 -13.87 -8.77
CA ILE A 15 23.38 -14.18 -7.86
C ILE A 15 23.13 -15.53 -7.12
N SER A 16 21.91 -16.10 -7.18
CA SER A 16 21.60 -17.46 -6.66
C SER A 16 20.66 -18.26 -7.58
N GLU A 17 20.45 -19.54 -7.28
CA GLU A 17 19.64 -20.48 -8.08
C GLU A 17 18.14 -20.55 -7.69
N LEU A 18 17.66 -19.63 -6.83
CA LEU A 18 16.25 -19.57 -6.42
C LEU A 18 15.37 -19.04 -7.56
N SER A 19 14.71 -19.97 -8.26
CA SER A 19 13.88 -19.70 -9.45
C SER A 19 12.37 -19.69 -9.18
N LEU A 20 11.94 -20.24 -8.04
CA LEU A 20 10.54 -20.35 -7.64
C LEU A 20 10.38 -19.83 -6.22
N VAL A 21 9.56 -18.79 -6.08
CA VAL A 21 9.10 -18.30 -4.79
C VAL A 21 7.58 -18.19 -4.90
N ASP A 22 6.89 -18.93 -4.04
CA ASP A 22 5.43 -19.01 -3.96
C ASP A 22 4.96 -18.24 -2.73
N GLY A 23 3.81 -17.59 -2.84
CA GLY A 23 3.23 -16.78 -1.79
C GLY A 23 1.71 -16.74 -1.93
N HIS A 24 1.01 -17.12 -0.87
CA HIS A 24 -0.43 -16.96 -0.79
C HIS A 24 -0.79 -15.78 0.11
N GLN A 25 -1.81 -15.03 -0.31
CA GLN A 25 -2.42 -13.99 0.50
C GLN A 25 -3.93 -14.13 0.48
N TRP A 26 -4.54 -13.89 1.63
CA TRP A 26 -5.99 -13.83 1.75
C TRP A 26 -6.42 -12.58 2.49
N SER A 27 -7.65 -12.17 2.24
CA SER A 27 -8.19 -10.95 2.83
C SER A 27 -9.66 -11.07 3.17
N VAL A 28 -10.02 -10.46 4.29
CA VAL A 28 -11.40 -10.32 4.74
C VAL A 28 -11.66 -8.86 5.02
N PHE A 29 -12.85 -8.39 4.65
CA PHE A 29 -13.25 -7.00 4.90
C PHE A 29 -14.71 -6.93 5.28
N ALA A 30 -15.03 -5.88 6.04
CA ALA A 30 -16.39 -5.49 6.36
C ALA A 30 -16.51 -3.96 6.25
N GLU A 31 -17.62 -3.49 5.70
CA GLU A 31 -17.95 -2.07 5.64
C GLU A 31 -19.40 -1.87 6.10
N GLY A 32 -19.65 -0.77 6.80
CA GLY A 32 -20.96 -0.37 7.29
C GLY A 32 -21.19 1.12 7.08
N GLU A 33 -22.37 1.47 6.57
CA GLU A 33 -22.85 2.85 6.45
C GLU A 33 -23.87 3.15 7.55
N TRP A 34 -23.69 4.29 8.21
CA TRP A 34 -24.46 4.74 9.35
C TRP A 34 -25.00 6.14 9.09
N LYS A 35 -26.31 6.28 8.99
CA LYS A 35 -26.98 7.59 8.99
C LYS A 35 -27.09 8.09 10.43
N ILE A 36 -26.15 8.93 10.84
CA ILE A 36 -26.08 9.47 12.21
C ILE A 36 -27.24 10.43 12.45
N ILE A 37 -27.48 11.31 11.47
CA ILE A 37 -28.66 12.17 11.37
C ILE A 37 -29.12 12.19 9.91
N LYS A 38 -30.27 12.82 9.65
CA LYS A 38 -30.87 12.86 8.30
C LYS A 38 -29.90 13.30 7.21
N ASP A 39 -29.05 14.26 7.51
CA ASP A 39 -28.17 14.93 6.55
C ASP A 39 -26.69 14.54 6.72
N PHE A 40 -26.36 13.59 7.60
CA PHE A 40 -24.98 13.16 7.85
C PHE A 40 -24.88 11.64 7.94
N ALA A 41 -24.05 11.07 7.07
CA ALA A 41 -23.72 9.66 7.05
C ALA A 41 -22.23 9.45 7.27
N ILE A 42 -21.91 8.36 7.97
CA ILE A 42 -20.55 7.87 8.17
C ILE A 42 -20.46 6.46 7.60
N THR A 43 -19.40 6.19 6.85
CA THR A 43 -19.01 4.87 6.37
C THR A 43 -17.76 4.43 7.11
N THR A 44 -17.85 3.31 7.82
CA THR A 44 -16.72 2.67 8.50
C THR A 44 -16.37 1.38 7.80
N GLY A 45 -15.09 1.16 7.52
CA GLY A 45 -14.58 -0.06 6.92
C GLY A 45 -13.39 -0.60 7.69
N LEU A 46 -13.24 -1.92 7.69
CA LEU A 46 -12.05 -2.59 8.19
C LEU A 46 -11.72 -3.73 7.24
N ARG A 47 -10.45 -3.78 6.82
CA ARG A 47 -9.91 -4.87 6.02
C ARG A 47 -8.72 -5.46 6.75
N TYR A 48 -8.66 -6.78 6.78
CA TYR A 48 -7.51 -7.55 7.22
C TYR A 48 -6.97 -8.33 6.03
N ASP A 49 -5.70 -8.18 5.77
CA ASP A 49 -4.95 -8.93 4.77
C ASP A 49 -3.89 -9.74 5.51
N ASP A 50 -3.77 -11.02 5.20
CA ASP A 50 -2.76 -11.91 5.74
C ASP A 50 -1.95 -12.46 4.58
N ASP A 51 -0.67 -12.16 4.61
CA ASP A 51 0.31 -12.65 3.65
C ASP A 51 1.18 -13.71 4.32
N GLN A 52 1.37 -14.85 3.65
CA GLN A 52 2.18 -15.96 4.16
C GLN A 52 3.58 -15.53 4.64
N ASN A 53 4.19 -14.55 3.97
CA ASN A 53 5.58 -14.15 4.18
C ASN A 53 5.69 -12.88 5.03
N TYR A 54 4.67 -12.00 5.00
CA TYR A 54 4.71 -10.68 5.65
C TYR A 54 3.72 -10.49 6.80
N GLY A 55 2.94 -11.53 7.11
CA GLY A 55 2.00 -11.55 8.22
C GLY A 55 0.76 -10.70 7.97
N GLY A 56 0.07 -10.41 9.07
CA GLY A 56 -1.23 -9.74 9.06
C GLY A 56 -1.14 -8.22 9.06
N GLN A 57 -1.91 -7.58 8.19
CA GLN A 57 -2.02 -6.14 8.05
C GLN A 57 -3.47 -5.69 8.20
N LEU A 58 -3.69 -4.64 8.99
CA LEU A 58 -5.02 -4.11 9.26
C LEU A 58 -5.18 -2.74 8.62
N SER A 59 -6.20 -2.60 7.78
CA SER A 59 -6.50 -1.37 7.04
C SER A 59 -7.87 -0.80 7.43
N PRO A 60 -7.96 0.02 8.50
CA PRO A 60 -9.17 0.77 8.82
C PRO A 60 -9.47 1.90 7.82
N ARG A 61 -10.76 2.19 7.65
CA ARG A 61 -11.28 3.30 6.88
C ARG A 61 -12.44 3.97 7.61
N LEU A 62 -12.45 5.30 7.60
CA LEU A 62 -13.56 6.12 8.07
C LEU A 62 -13.82 7.24 7.08
N TYR A 63 -15.04 7.34 6.57
CA TYR A 63 -15.45 8.38 5.63
C TYR A 63 -16.78 9.00 6.07
N GLY A 64 -16.92 10.31 5.95
CA GLY A 64 -18.11 11.05 6.30
C GLY A 64 -18.64 11.84 5.11
N VAL A 65 -19.96 11.88 4.98
CA VAL A 65 -20.67 12.73 4.01
C VAL A 65 -21.72 13.53 4.75
N TRP A 66 -21.52 14.85 4.80
CA TRP A 66 -22.42 15.79 5.44
C TRP A 66 -23.04 16.72 4.42
N GLN A 67 -24.36 16.61 4.24
CA GLN A 67 -25.17 17.57 3.53
C GLN A 67 -25.46 18.77 4.45
N ILE A 68 -24.65 19.82 4.34
CA ILE A 68 -24.80 21.04 5.15
C ILE A 68 -26.07 21.80 4.75
N SER A 69 -26.44 21.76 3.47
CA SER A 69 -27.65 22.38 2.93
C SER A 69 -28.15 21.60 1.70
N SER A 70 -29.27 22.01 1.11
CA SER A 70 -29.74 21.44 -0.16
C SER A 70 -28.75 21.61 -1.32
N THR A 71 -27.76 22.51 -1.19
CA THR A 71 -26.78 22.83 -2.24
C THR A 71 -25.34 22.57 -1.84
N THR A 72 -25.06 22.23 -0.58
CA THR A 72 -23.69 22.16 -0.05
C THR A 72 -23.44 20.81 0.59
N ILE A 73 -22.41 20.10 0.14
CA ILE A 73 -21.99 18.81 0.69
C ILE A 73 -20.52 18.89 1.07
N LEU A 74 -20.23 18.55 2.32
CA LEU A 74 -18.87 18.31 2.80
C LEU A 74 -18.64 16.80 2.86
N LYS A 75 -17.51 16.36 2.32
CA LYS A 75 -17.06 14.98 2.38
C LYS A 75 -15.67 14.94 2.95
N GLY A 76 -15.32 13.87 3.64
CA GLY A 76 -13.94 13.67 4.04
C GLY A 76 -13.75 12.36 4.75
N GLY A 77 -12.51 11.94 4.85
CA GLY A 77 -12.21 10.68 5.49
C GLY A 77 -10.73 10.45 5.69
N ILE A 78 -10.47 9.39 6.43
CA ILE A 78 -9.15 8.83 6.66
C ILE A 78 -9.20 7.36 6.25
N SER A 79 -8.18 6.91 5.54
CA SER A 79 -8.01 5.50 5.21
C SER A 79 -6.55 5.15 5.32
N THR A 80 -6.28 3.96 5.85
CA THR A 80 -4.95 3.38 5.80
C THR A 80 -4.87 2.38 4.66
N GLY A 81 -3.68 2.23 4.09
CA GLY A 81 -3.35 1.15 3.17
C GLY A 81 -1.97 0.62 3.47
N PHE A 82 -1.65 -0.55 2.96
CA PHE A 82 -0.31 -1.09 3.01
C PHE A 82 0.08 -1.65 1.65
N ARG A 83 1.39 -1.81 1.45
CA ARG A 83 1.96 -2.54 0.34
C ARG A 83 2.95 -3.56 0.89
N ALA A 84 2.61 -4.84 0.74
CA ALA A 84 3.53 -5.93 1.03
C ALA A 84 4.81 -5.77 0.18
N PRO A 85 6.00 -5.98 0.76
CA PRO A 85 7.24 -6.07 0.00
C PRO A 85 7.14 -7.17 -1.05
N ASN A 86 7.71 -6.95 -2.24
CA ASN A 86 7.76 -8.01 -3.24
C ASN A 86 8.81 -9.06 -2.82
N LEU A 87 8.60 -10.34 -3.12
CA LEU A 87 9.52 -11.44 -2.82
C LEU A 87 10.95 -11.22 -3.35
N ARG A 88 11.10 -10.51 -4.47
CA ARG A 88 12.42 -10.09 -4.99
C ARG A 88 13.11 -9.06 -4.09
N GLN A 89 12.34 -8.21 -3.41
CA GLN A 89 12.88 -7.15 -2.55
C GLN A 89 13.37 -7.67 -1.21
N THR A 90 12.85 -8.80 -0.73
CA THR A 90 13.16 -9.35 0.59
C THR A 90 14.05 -10.58 0.55
N ASN A 91 14.18 -11.24 -0.60
CA ASN A 91 15.01 -12.44 -0.67
C ASN A 91 16.52 -12.07 -0.65
N PRO A 92 17.27 -12.48 0.38
CA PRO A 92 18.71 -12.19 0.51
C PRO A 92 19.55 -12.84 -0.59
N SER A 93 19.04 -13.96 -1.13
CA SER A 93 19.66 -14.71 -2.23
C SER A 93 19.23 -14.19 -3.61
N TRP A 94 18.29 -13.23 -3.68
CA TRP A 94 17.94 -12.57 -4.93
C TRP A 94 18.76 -11.30 -5.10
N GLY A 95 19.41 -11.19 -6.25
CA GLY A 95 20.08 -9.97 -6.66
C GLY A 95 20.07 -9.82 -8.17
N GLN A 96 19.93 -8.59 -8.64
CA GLN A 96 19.95 -8.26 -10.06
C GLN A 96 21.30 -7.62 -10.42
N ILE A 97 22.05 -8.27 -11.30
CA ILE A 97 23.27 -7.70 -11.87
C ILE A 97 22.89 -6.65 -12.92
N SER A 98 23.33 -5.40 -12.72
CA SER A 98 23.14 -4.29 -13.64
C SER A 98 24.47 -3.59 -13.93
N ARG A 99 24.61 -3.04 -15.13
CA ARG A 99 25.81 -2.29 -15.56
C ARG A 99 26.10 -1.03 -14.71
N GLY A 100 25.15 -0.62 -13.86
CA GLY A 100 25.29 0.48 -12.91
C GLY A 100 25.45 0.07 -11.44
N GLY A 101 25.67 -1.22 -11.15
CA GLY A 101 25.77 -1.77 -9.79
C GLY A 101 24.75 -2.89 -9.54
N ASN A 102 25.08 -3.82 -8.64
CA ASN A 102 24.19 -4.92 -8.25
C ASN A 102 23.10 -4.41 -7.30
N ILE A 103 21.89 -4.96 -7.43
CA ILE A 103 20.78 -4.71 -6.50
C ILE A 103 20.59 -5.98 -5.69
N TYR A 104 20.47 -5.85 -4.37
CA TYR A 104 20.26 -6.95 -3.44
C TYR A 104 18.90 -6.82 -2.76
N GLY A 105 18.25 -7.95 -2.47
CA GLY A 105 17.10 -7.96 -1.56
C GLY A 105 17.55 -7.75 -0.11
N ASN A 106 16.70 -7.11 0.71
CA ASN A 106 16.89 -6.97 2.15
C ASN A 106 15.81 -7.78 2.90
N PRO A 107 16.19 -8.87 3.61
CA PRO A 107 15.25 -9.71 4.36
C PRO A 107 14.55 -8.99 5.52
N ASP A 108 15.07 -7.88 6.00
CA ASP A 108 14.53 -7.10 7.12
C ASP A 108 13.54 -6.00 6.67
N LEU A 109 13.09 -6.02 5.41
CA LEU A 109 12.07 -5.07 4.95
C LEU A 109 10.71 -5.34 5.60
N GLU A 110 10.20 -4.30 6.26
CA GLU A 110 8.82 -4.24 6.72
C GLU A 110 7.87 -3.79 5.60
N ALA A 111 6.57 -4.04 5.78
CA ALA A 111 5.56 -3.61 4.82
C ALA A 111 5.43 -2.08 4.82
N GLU A 112 5.35 -1.48 3.63
CA GLU A 112 5.13 -0.04 3.49
C GLU A 112 3.70 0.27 3.92
N SER A 113 3.53 1.17 4.89
CA SER A 113 2.23 1.62 5.36
C SER A 113 1.93 3.03 4.88
N SER A 114 0.65 3.33 4.71
CA SER A 114 0.21 4.66 4.28
C SER A 114 -1.06 5.08 4.99
N VAL A 115 -1.15 6.37 5.30
CA VAL A 115 -2.34 7.01 5.85
C VAL A 115 -2.75 8.16 4.92
N SER A 116 -3.95 8.05 4.37
CA SER A 116 -4.53 9.02 3.45
C SER A 116 -5.65 9.80 4.14
N TYR A 117 -5.57 11.12 4.06
CA TYR A 117 -6.59 12.05 4.52
C TYR A 117 -7.17 12.80 3.32
N GLU A 118 -8.50 12.91 3.26
CA GLU A 118 -9.21 13.65 2.22
C GLU A 118 -10.26 14.56 2.85
N LEU A 119 -10.39 15.79 2.33
CA LEU A 119 -11.50 16.69 2.64
C LEU A 119 -11.96 17.39 1.36
N GLY A 120 -13.24 17.29 1.05
CA GLY A 120 -13.85 17.85 -0.16
C GLY A 120 -15.12 18.63 0.13
N LEU A 121 -15.26 19.78 -0.52
CA LEU A 121 -16.46 20.62 -0.48
C LEU A 121 -17.08 20.69 -1.87
N TYR A 122 -18.39 20.46 -1.93
CA TYR A 122 -19.19 20.50 -3.14
C TYR A 122 -20.29 21.53 -2.97
N GLN A 123 -20.44 22.42 -3.96
CA GLN A 123 -21.44 23.48 -3.98
C GLN A 123 -22.18 23.47 -5.30
N ASP A 124 -23.50 23.35 -5.23
CA ASP A 124 -24.44 23.52 -6.34
C ASP A 124 -24.97 24.96 -6.37
N PHE A 125 -25.11 25.52 -7.56
CA PHE A 125 -25.65 26.87 -7.80
C PHE A 125 -27.00 26.86 -8.54
N GLY A 126 -27.63 25.70 -8.75
CA GLY A 126 -29.02 25.56 -9.22
C GLY A 126 -29.26 25.90 -10.71
N LYS A 127 -28.21 26.15 -11.49
CA LYS A 127 -28.24 26.38 -12.95
C LYS A 127 -27.43 25.32 -13.70
N ASP A 128 -27.55 24.05 -13.28
CA ASP A 128 -26.73 22.93 -13.76
C ASP A 128 -25.22 23.15 -13.55
N THR A 129 -24.86 24.01 -12.58
CA THR A 129 -23.47 24.34 -12.27
C THR A 129 -23.13 23.84 -10.87
N THR A 130 -22.19 22.90 -10.80
CA THR A 130 -21.60 22.43 -9.54
C THR A 130 -20.12 22.77 -9.53
N VAL A 131 -19.64 23.30 -8.42
CA VAL A 131 -18.22 23.53 -8.16
C VAL A 131 -17.80 22.66 -6.99
N SER A 132 -16.64 22.03 -7.10
CA SER A 132 -16.06 21.24 -6.02
C SER A 132 -14.58 21.52 -5.85
N ALA A 133 -14.11 21.47 -4.62
CA ALA A 133 -12.69 21.54 -4.27
C ALA A 133 -12.37 20.44 -3.26
N THR A 134 -11.27 19.73 -3.49
CA THR A 134 -10.81 18.65 -2.62
C THR A 134 -9.33 18.82 -2.31
N VAL A 135 -8.97 18.63 -1.05
CA VAL A 135 -7.59 18.56 -0.58
C VAL A 135 -7.31 17.15 -0.09
N PHE A 136 -6.10 16.67 -0.39
CA PHE A 136 -5.63 15.35 0.01
C PHE A 136 -4.24 15.47 0.63
N TYR A 137 -3.98 14.64 1.64
CA TYR A 137 -2.69 14.51 2.30
C TYR A 137 -2.39 13.02 2.52
N ASN A 138 -1.22 12.57 2.11
CA ASN A 138 -0.81 11.17 2.24
C ASN A 138 0.51 11.10 2.99
N GLU A 139 0.53 10.31 4.05
CA GLU A 139 1.72 9.97 4.82
C GLU A 139 2.11 8.54 4.48
N PHE A 140 3.39 8.30 4.24
CA PHE A 140 3.94 6.99 3.92
C PHE A 140 5.06 6.68 4.90
N GLU A 141 4.97 5.53 5.56
CA GLU A 141 6.03 4.97 6.42
C GLU A 141 6.64 3.74 5.73
N ASP A 142 7.92 3.46 6.03
CA ASP A 142 8.66 2.30 5.54
C ASP A 142 8.62 2.13 4.02
N ARG A 143 8.74 3.27 3.34
CA ARG A 143 8.77 3.31 1.88
C ARG A 143 9.96 2.52 1.35
N ILE A 144 9.67 1.41 0.67
CA ILE A 144 10.70 0.56 0.09
C ILE A 144 11.35 1.29 -1.09
N THR A 145 12.60 1.72 -0.88
CA THR A 145 13.42 2.42 -1.89
C THR A 145 14.76 1.74 -2.05
N ARG A 146 15.48 2.07 -3.13
CA ARG A 146 16.84 1.59 -3.35
C ARG A 146 17.81 2.58 -2.73
N ILE A 147 18.63 2.13 -1.80
CA ILE A 147 19.74 2.89 -1.23
C ILE A 147 21.07 2.35 -1.72
N GLN A 148 22.10 3.20 -1.78
CA GLN A 148 23.44 2.76 -2.15
C GLN A 148 24.03 1.95 -0.99
N CYS A 149 24.32 0.68 -1.24
CA CYS A 149 25.02 -0.14 -0.26
C CYS A 149 26.52 0.19 -0.26
N PRO A 150 27.13 0.40 0.92
CA PRO A 150 28.58 0.52 1.06
C PRO A 150 29.32 -0.73 0.53
N THR A 151 30.43 -0.53 -0.17
CA THR A 151 31.21 -1.60 -0.84
C THR A 151 31.90 -2.58 0.11
N ASP A 152 31.96 -2.23 1.40
CA ASP A 152 32.45 -3.06 2.50
C ASP A 152 31.39 -4.04 3.04
N LEU A 153 30.10 -3.76 2.80
CA LEU A 153 28.98 -4.62 3.20
C LEU A 153 28.46 -5.47 2.04
N CYS A 154 28.31 -4.87 0.85
CA CYS A 154 27.83 -5.58 -0.34
C CYS A 154 28.99 -5.95 -1.27
N THR A 155 29.57 -7.13 -1.04
CA THR A 155 30.56 -7.74 -1.96
C THR A 155 29.87 -8.42 -3.16
N ASP A 156 30.62 -8.81 -4.20
CA ASP A 156 30.11 -9.49 -5.41
C ASP A 156 29.59 -10.93 -5.13
N GLY A 157 28.57 -11.08 -4.27
CA GLY A 157 27.93 -12.32 -3.84
C GLY A 157 26.54 -12.06 -3.20
N PRO A 158 25.79 -13.11 -2.79
CA PRO A 158 24.46 -12.97 -2.14
C PRO A 158 24.50 -12.03 -0.93
N ASN A 159 23.38 -11.38 -0.61
CA ASN A 159 23.32 -10.51 0.55
C ASN A 159 23.16 -11.32 1.83
N ASP A 160 24.23 -11.40 2.63
CA ASP A 160 24.22 -12.07 3.93
C ASP A 160 23.89 -11.12 5.10
N PHE A 161 23.50 -9.87 4.82
CA PHE A 161 23.28 -8.82 5.82
C PHE A 161 21.90 -8.14 5.67
N GLY A 162 21.24 -7.87 6.80
CA GLY A 162 19.95 -7.17 6.92
C GLY A 162 20.12 -5.72 7.36
#